data_AF-A0A5W9LSQ7-F1
#
_entry.id   AF-A0A5W9LSQ7-F1
#
_cell.length_a   1.000
_cell.length_b   1.000
_cell.length_c   1.000
_cell.angle_alpha   90.00
_cell.angle_beta   90.00
_cell.angle_gamma   90.00
#
_symmetry.space_group_name_H-M   'P 1'
#
loop_
_entity.id
_entity.type
_entity.pdbx_description
1 polymer ?
#
loop_
_entity_poly.entity_id
_entity_poly.type
_entity_poly.pdbx_seq_one_letter_code
_entity_poly.pdbx_strand_id
1 'polypeptide(L)' 'MKISEKGVSLIKEFEGCSLTAYPDPGTGG' A
#
# COMPACT_ATOMS: atom_id res chain seq x y z
N MET A 1 -14.05 7.21 10.53
CA MET A 1 -12.72 7.86 10.67
C MET A 1 -12.25 8.26 9.28
N LYS A 2 -11.72 9.47 9.09
CA LYS A 2 -11.19 9.92 7.79
C LYS A 2 -9.78 10.44 8.04
N ILE A 3 -8.77 9.79 7.47
CA ILE A 3 -7.37 10.23 7.59
C ILE A 3 -7.11 11.40 6.63
N SER A 4 -6.15 12.26 6.95
CA SER A 4 -5.80 13.39 6.09
C SER A 4 -5.09 12.92 4.82
N GLU A 5 -5.13 13.74 3.76
CA GLU A 5 -4.37 13.50 2.52
C GLU A 5 -2.88 13.26 2.79
N LYS A 6 -2.29 13.99 3.74
CA LYS A 6 -0.90 13.77 4.18
C LYS A 6 -0.69 12.37 4.75
N GLY A 7 -1.65 11.86 5.51
CA GLY A 7 -1.61 10.50 6.03
C GLY A 7 -1.68 9.45 4.91
N VAL A 8 -2.53 9.69 3.90
CA VAL A 8 -2.63 8.81 2.72
C VAL A 8 -1.30 8.79 1.95
N SER A 9 -0.68 9.95 1.71
CA SER A 9 0.60 10.04 1.01
C SER A 9 1.72 9.32 1.76
N LEU A 10 1.78 9.49 3.09
CA LEU A 10 2.76 8.80 3.93
C LEU A 10 2.64 7.28 3.80
N ILE A 11 1.43 6.74 3.92
CA ILE A 11 1.19 5.29 3.82
C ILE A 11 1.65 4.75 2.45
N LYS A 12 1.31 5.46 1.37
CA LYS A 12 1.70 5.05 0.01
C LYS A 12 3.22 5.01 -0.19
N GLU A 13 3.97 5.89 0.47
CA GLU A 13 5.43 5.91 0.41
C GLU A 13 6.06 4.65 1.03
N PHE A 14 5.50 4.18 2.16
CA PHE A 14 6.04 3.02 2.88
C PHE A 14 5.53 1.68 2.34
N GLU A 15 4.24 1.58 2.01
CA GLU A 15 3.63 0.33 1.53
C GLU A 15 3.93 0.06 0.05
N GLY A 16 4.30 1.11 -0.70
CA GLY A 16 4.36 1.05 -2.16
C GLY A 16 2.98 1.00 -2.81
N CYS A 17 2.95 1.07 -4.14
CA CYS A 17 1.71 0.98 -4.92
C CYS A 17 1.96 0.18 -6.20
N SER A 18 1.45 -1.06 -6.24
CA SER A 18 1.41 -1.87 -7.45
C SER A 18 0.04 -1.75 -8.11
N LEU A 19 0.00 -1.30 -9.36
CA LEU A 19 -1.23 -1.24 -10.17
C LEU A 19 -1.52 -2.56 -10.90
N THR A 20 -0.60 -3.52 -10.80
CA THR A 20 -0.76 -4.89 -11.29
C THR A 20 -0.91 -5.83 -10.11
N ALA A 21 -1.76 -6.85 -10.23
CA ALA A 21 -1.84 -7.91 -9.23
C ALA A 21 -0.48 -8.61 -9.09
N TYR A 22 -0.10 -8.94 -7.85
CA TYR A 22 1.14 -9.63 -7.52
C TYR A 22 0.88 -10.68 -6.42
N PRO A 23 1.67 -11.77 -6.36
CA PRO A 23 1.56 -12.75 -5.29
C PRO A 23 1.89 -12.11 -3.95
N ASP A 24 1.08 -12.37 -2.93
CA ASP A 24 1.37 -11.88 -1.59
C ASP A 24 2.66 -12.54 -1.06
N PRO A 25 3.68 -11.75 -0.66
CA PRO A 25 4.97 -12.28 -0.23
C PRO A 25 4.88 -13.24 0.97
N GLY A 26 3.87 -13.08 1.82
CA GLY A 26 3.66 -13.91 3.01
C GLY A 26 2.97 -15.25 2.72
N THR A 27 2.32 -15.38 1.57
CA THR A 27 1.69 -16.65 1.13
C THR A 27 2.56 -17.44 0.16
N GLY A 28 3.65 -16.84 -0.35
CA GLY A 28 4.67 -17.54 -1.14
C GLY A 28 4.08 -18.23 -2.37
N GLY A 29 3.31 -17.47 -3.16
CA GLY A 29 2.50 -17.93 -4.31
C GLY A 29 2.94 -19.17 -5.05
#